data_AF-A0A943FJM8-F1
#
_entry.id   AF-A0A943FJM8-F1
#
_cell.length_a   1.000
_cell.length_b   1.000
_cell.length_c   1.000
_cell.angle_alpha   90.00
_cell.angle_beta   90.00
_cell.angle_gamma   90.00
#
_symmetry.space_group_name_H-M   'P 1'
#
loop_
_entity.id
_entity.type
_entity.pdbx_description
1 polymer ?
#
loop_
_entity_poly.entity_id
_entity_poly.type
_entity_poly.pdbx_seq_one_letter_code
_entity_poly.pdbx_strand_id
1 'polypeptide(L)'
;MYYYLNQTNYPHVAYPTLTDLPELMRADSTVRSAGCGLCSASMVVTNLTGREFSLIDCLELSLAVGANHSPGTDMDLLAPYVAERFDLDLVATDDPELLREHLKRGGMAVANVTGDRPEDSHVGLFSHGGHYVAVVGIEEDGETVIVLDPSQLPDKFHEEGREGKVIENGCILRTSLATLAEDCKYRDMEHYPEGEFKAWMQFAQKESHDRYYLFGLKGEEA
;
A
#
# COMPACT_ATOMS: atom_id res chain seq x y z
N MET A 1 16.13 -4.10 -12.71
CA MET A 1 15.88 -4.96 -11.53
C MET A 1 15.16 -4.09 -10.53
N TYR A 2 13.99 -4.50 -10.04
CA TYR A 2 13.23 -3.69 -9.09
C TYR A 2 13.87 -3.74 -7.70
N TYR A 3 13.90 -2.60 -7.01
CA TYR A 3 14.15 -2.53 -5.58
C TYR A 3 12.93 -3.10 -4.85
N TYR A 4 13.15 -4.07 -3.97
CA TYR A 4 12.09 -4.82 -3.30
C TYR A 4 12.35 -4.91 -1.79
N LEU A 5 11.31 -4.62 -1.01
CA LEU A 5 11.32 -4.76 0.45
C LEU A 5 10.15 -5.64 0.86
N ASN A 6 10.45 -6.72 1.59
CA ASN A 6 9.44 -7.57 2.21
C ASN A 6 9.42 -7.30 3.71
N GLN A 7 8.33 -6.70 4.20
CA GLN A 7 8.09 -6.35 5.60
C GLN A 7 8.28 -7.57 6.52
N THR A 8 7.99 -8.79 6.05
CA THR A 8 8.08 -10.00 6.89
C THR A 8 9.50 -10.31 7.34
N ASN A 9 10.51 -9.74 6.67
CA ASN A 9 11.92 -9.88 7.02
C ASN A 9 12.37 -8.98 8.17
N TYR A 10 11.50 -8.09 8.67
CA TYR A 10 11.84 -7.10 9.70
C TYR A 10 11.04 -7.27 11.00
N PRO A 11 11.00 -8.47 11.62
CA PRO A 11 10.32 -8.69 12.91
C PRO A 11 11.04 -8.02 14.09
N HIS A 12 12.24 -7.49 13.87
CA HIS A 12 13.10 -6.91 14.90
C HIS A 12 13.13 -5.38 14.85
N VAL A 13 12.55 -4.77 13.81
CA VAL A 13 12.47 -3.31 13.66
C VAL A 13 11.16 -2.84 14.29
N ALA A 14 11.27 -2.19 15.45
CA ALA A 14 10.11 -1.65 16.16
C ALA A 14 9.42 -0.58 15.31
N TYR A 15 8.10 -0.66 15.24
CA TYR A 15 7.26 0.32 14.58
C TYR A 15 5.94 0.42 15.34
N PRO A 16 5.91 1.16 16.47
CA PRO A 16 4.73 1.25 17.32
C PRO A 16 3.61 1.98 16.57
N THR A 17 2.40 1.42 16.63
CA THR A 17 1.23 1.99 15.94
C THR A 17 0.13 2.39 16.92
N LEU A 18 -0.88 3.12 16.44
CA LEU A 18 -2.00 3.61 17.27
C LEU A 18 -1.52 4.48 18.44
N THR A 19 -0.48 5.28 18.20
CA THR A 19 0.20 6.02 19.26
C THR A 19 -0.55 7.25 19.78
N ASP A 20 -1.63 7.65 19.10
CA ASP A 20 -2.55 8.71 19.55
C ASP A 20 -3.76 8.18 20.33
N LEU A 21 -3.92 6.86 20.41
CA LEU A 21 -4.99 6.15 21.10
C LEU A 21 -4.39 5.24 22.19
N PRO A 22 -4.13 5.75 23.41
CA PRO A 22 -3.46 4.98 24.47
C PRO A 22 -4.08 3.61 24.76
N GLU A 23 -5.41 3.49 24.65
CA GLU A 23 -6.15 2.25 24.86
C GLU A 23 -6.00 1.21 23.74
N LEU A 24 -5.62 1.62 22.53
CA LEU A 24 -5.39 0.75 21.36
C LEU A 24 -3.92 0.67 20.96
N MET A 25 -3.05 1.44 21.61
CA MET A 25 -1.64 1.56 21.29
C MET A 25 -0.97 0.18 21.18
N ARG A 26 -0.31 -0.05 20.05
CA ARG A 26 0.49 -1.25 19.80
C ARG A 26 1.95 -0.91 19.97
N ALA A 27 2.42 -0.84 21.21
CA ALA A 27 3.83 -0.58 21.49
C ALA A 27 4.76 -1.72 21.04
N ASP A 28 4.20 -2.92 20.85
CA ASP A 28 4.91 -4.15 20.46
C ASP A 28 4.93 -4.39 18.95
N SER A 29 4.28 -3.55 18.14
CA SER A 29 4.26 -3.72 16.70
C SER A 29 5.62 -3.46 16.07
N THR A 30 5.84 -4.13 14.94
CA THR A 30 7.11 -4.10 14.19
C THR A 30 6.81 -3.83 12.73
N VAL A 31 7.84 -3.55 11.93
CA VAL A 31 7.71 -3.45 10.47
C VAL A 31 7.06 -4.71 9.90
N ARG A 32 7.34 -5.90 10.44
CA ARG A 32 6.65 -7.13 10.02
C ARG A 32 5.14 -7.07 10.13
N SER A 33 4.59 -6.51 11.21
CA SER A 33 3.15 -6.49 11.45
C SER A 33 2.44 -5.29 10.84
N ALA A 34 3.13 -4.16 10.66
CA ALA A 34 2.49 -2.88 10.34
C ALA A 34 3.21 -2.02 9.27
N GLY A 35 4.29 -2.54 8.67
CA GLY A 35 5.18 -1.79 7.79
C GLY A 35 4.85 -1.84 6.30
N CYS A 36 3.66 -2.34 5.89
CA CYS A 36 3.29 -2.44 4.47
C CYS A 36 3.34 -1.09 3.74
N GLY A 37 2.86 -0.02 4.38
CA GLY A 37 2.93 1.34 3.83
C GLY A 37 4.36 1.85 3.69
N LEU A 38 5.22 1.60 4.70
CA LEU A 38 6.63 1.98 4.68
C LEU A 38 7.37 1.31 3.52
N CYS A 39 7.24 -0.02 3.41
CA CYS A 39 7.88 -0.81 2.37
C CYS A 39 7.36 -0.40 0.98
N SER A 40 6.04 -0.23 0.82
CA SER A 40 5.44 0.16 -0.46
C SER A 40 5.91 1.55 -0.91
N ALA A 41 5.93 2.54 -0.02
CA ALA A 41 6.43 3.87 -0.34
C ALA A 41 7.93 3.86 -0.72
N SER A 42 8.77 3.15 0.05
CA SER A 42 10.18 2.96 -0.28
C SER A 42 10.40 2.29 -1.63
N MET A 43 9.60 1.27 -1.96
CA MET A 43 9.64 0.60 -3.26
C MET A 43 9.24 1.53 -4.40
N VAL A 44 8.13 2.25 -4.27
CA VAL A 44 7.66 3.21 -5.30
C VAL A 44 8.72 4.27 -5.57
N VAL A 45 9.20 4.97 -4.54
CA VAL A 45 10.16 6.07 -4.70
C VAL A 45 11.48 5.59 -5.29
N THR A 46 12.02 4.48 -4.78
CA THR A 46 13.33 4.00 -5.21
C THR A 46 13.29 3.53 -6.67
N ASN A 47 12.21 2.85 -7.08
CA ASN A 47 12.05 2.39 -8.45
C ASN A 47 11.70 3.53 -9.42
N LEU A 48 10.93 4.53 -8.98
CA LEU A 48 10.54 5.68 -9.82
C LEU A 48 11.71 6.64 -10.05
N THR A 49 12.52 6.91 -9.03
CA THR A 49 13.54 7.97 -9.07
C THR A 49 14.97 7.46 -9.28
N GLY A 50 15.21 6.17 -9.05
CA GLY A 50 16.56 5.61 -8.94
C GLY A 50 17.36 6.10 -7.72
N ARG A 51 16.77 6.95 -6.87
CA ARG A 51 17.36 7.43 -5.61
C ARG A 51 16.93 6.48 -4.49
N GLU A 52 17.87 6.08 -3.65
CA GLU A 52 17.55 5.21 -2.51
C GLU A 52 16.62 5.91 -1.52
N PHE A 53 15.50 5.25 -1.21
CA PHE A 53 14.65 5.58 -0.06
C PHE A 53 14.54 4.37 0.85
N SER A 54 15.48 4.26 1.81
CA SER A 54 15.61 3.10 2.68
C SER A 54 14.37 2.89 3.57
N LEU A 55 14.19 1.65 4.07
CA LEU A 55 13.15 1.35 5.06
C LEU A 55 13.27 2.24 6.32
N ILE A 56 14.50 2.48 6.79
CA ILE A 56 14.74 3.26 8.00
C ILE A 56 14.40 4.73 7.76
N ASP A 57 14.78 5.28 6.62
CA ASP A 57 14.44 6.66 6.25
C ASP A 57 12.93 6.88 6.18
N CYS A 58 12.19 5.89 5.67
CA CYS A 58 10.73 5.93 5.58
C CYS A 58 10.08 5.77 6.95
N LEU A 59 10.62 4.88 7.80
CA LEU A 59 10.19 4.70 9.18
C LEU A 59 10.38 5.97 10.01
N GLU A 60 11.56 6.58 9.96
CA GLU A 60 11.85 7.84 10.65
C GLU A 60 10.91 8.96 10.18
N LEU A 61 10.65 9.06 8.88
CA LEU A 61 9.70 10.02 8.33
C LEU A 61 8.28 9.76 8.86
N SER A 62 7.82 8.51 8.84
CA SER A 62 6.50 8.13 9.36
C SER A 62 6.32 8.55 10.82
N LEU A 63 7.32 8.28 11.66
CA LEU A 63 7.29 8.68 13.08
C LEU A 63 7.30 10.20 13.23
N ALA A 64 8.09 10.92 12.43
CA ALA A 64 8.21 12.38 12.51
C ALA A 64 6.90 13.10 12.13
N VAL A 65 6.13 12.54 11.20
CA VAL A 65 4.86 13.13 10.72
C VAL A 65 3.62 12.55 11.41
N GLY A 66 3.80 11.57 12.30
CA GLY A 66 2.71 10.91 13.00
C GLY A 66 1.90 9.95 12.13
N ALA A 67 2.43 9.47 11.01
CA ALA A 67 1.73 8.51 10.15
C ALA A 67 1.54 7.15 10.83
N ASN A 68 2.25 6.86 11.91
CA ASN A 68 2.08 5.66 12.75
C ASN A 68 0.95 5.80 13.78
N HIS A 69 0.22 6.90 13.80
CA HIS A 69 -0.96 7.07 14.66
C HIS A 69 -2.13 6.17 14.22
N SER A 70 -2.11 5.69 12.98
CA SER A 70 -3.09 4.72 12.48
C SER A 70 -2.67 3.27 12.80
N PRO A 71 -3.57 2.29 12.60
CA PRO A 71 -3.20 0.89 12.46
C PRO A 71 -2.26 0.73 11.26
N GLY A 72 -0.96 0.68 11.52
CA GLY A 72 0.06 0.61 10.47
C GLY A 72 0.59 1.99 10.09
N THR A 73 0.31 2.41 8.86
CA THR A 73 0.84 3.65 8.29
C THR A 73 -0.29 4.41 7.62
N ASP A 74 -0.54 5.67 8.00
CA ASP A 74 -1.48 6.53 7.31
C ASP A 74 -0.82 7.16 6.09
N MET A 75 -1.18 6.69 4.90
CA MET A 75 -0.62 7.21 3.65
C MET A 75 -1.15 8.60 3.30
N ASP A 76 -2.30 9.04 3.81
CA ASP A 76 -2.78 10.42 3.63
C ASP A 76 -1.86 11.43 4.29
N LEU A 77 -1.20 11.01 5.39
CA LEU A 77 -0.18 11.79 6.06
C LEU A 77 1.20 11.54 5.45
N LEU A 78 1.60 10.30 5.20
CA LEU A 78 2.96 9.99 4.76
C LEU A 78 3.23 10.42 3.30
N ALA A 79 2.29 10.19 2.37
CA ALA A 79 2.53 10.39 0.94
C ALA A 79 2.92 11.84 0.58
N PRO A 80 2.27 12.90 1.10
CA PRO A 80 2.67 14.28 0.80
C PRO A 80 4.11 14.60 1.20
N TYR A 81 4.56 14.17 2.38
CA TYR A 81 5.95 14.41 2.82
C TYR A 81 6.96 13.58 2.02
N VAL A 82 6.59 12.37 1.58
CA VAL A 82 7.41 11.59 0.66
C VAL A 82 7.54 12.32 -0.68
N ALA A 83 6.44 12.82 -1.24
CA ALA A 83 6.44 13.54 -2.50
C ALA A 83 7.29 14.83 -2.41
N GLU A 84 7.15 15.59 -1.32
CA GLU A 84 7.96 16.78 -1.07
C GLU A 84 9.46 16.44 -0.97
N ARG A 85 9.83 15.42 -0.18
CA ARG A 85 11.23 15.01 0.04
C ARG A 85 11.95 14.61 -1.24
N PHE A 86 11.23 14.04 -2.20
CA PHE A 86 11.79 13.54 -3.46
C PHE A 86 11.48 14.41 -4.68
N ASP A 87 10.81 15.54 -4.48
CA ASP A 87 10.36 16.46 -5.54
C ASP A 87 9.48 15.79 -6.60
N LEU A 88 8.47 15.06 -6.13
CA LEU A 88 7.52 14.29 -6.95
C LEU A 88 6.16 14.99 -7.02
N ASP A 89 5.42 14.71 -8.09
CA ASP A 89 3.98 14.97 -8.16
C ASP A 89 3.24 13.86 -7.41
N LEU A 90 2.18 14.25 -6.69
CA LEU A 90 1.32 13.34 -5.94
C LEU A 90 -0.14 13.59 -6.29
N VAL A 91 -0.85 12.52 -6.64
CA VAL A 91 -2.32 12.51 -6.76
C VAL A 91 -2.87 11.37 -5.93
N ALA A 92 -3.77 11.66 -5.00
CA ALA A 92 -4.56 10.66 -4.31
C ALA A 92 -5.90 10.49 -5.04
N THR A 93 -6.33 9.25 -5.30
CA THR A 93 -7.53 8.96 -6.09
C THR A 93 -8.11 7.59 -5.78
N ASP A 94 -9.40 7.40 -6.08
CA ASP A 94 -10.09 6.12 -6.10
C ASP A 94 -10.38 5.59 -7.52
N ASP A 95 -9.98 6.35 -8.56
CA ASP A 95 -10.23 6.04 -9.97
C ASP A 95 -9.12 5.14 -10.56
N PRO A 96 -9.43 3.88 -10.91
CA PRO A 96 -8.48 2.98 -11.57
C PRO A 96 -8.08 3.43 -12.98
N GLU A 97 -8.90 4.25 -13.66
CA GLU A 97 -8.53 4.83 -14.97
C GLU A 97 -7.41 5.86 -14.81
N LEU A 98 -7.47 6.70 -13.76
CA LEU A 98 -6.38 7.63 -13.44
C LEU A 98 -5.10 6.87 -13.08
N LEU A 99 -5.20 5.76 -12.34
CA LEU A 99 -4.06 4.86 -12.10
C LEU A 99 -3.50 4.33 -13.42
N ARG A 100 -4.35 3.81 -14.32
CA ARG A 100 -3.92 3.27 -15.63
C ARG A 100 -3.12 4.30 -16.42
N GLU A 101 -3.67 5.49 -16.60
CA GLU A 101 -3.04 6.54 -17.39
C GLU A 101 -1.76 7.07 -16.72
N HIS A 102 -1.70 7.06 -15.39
CA HIS A 102 -0.49 7.39 -14.65
C HIS A 102 0.63 6.39 -14.85
N LEU A 103 0.32 5.08 -14.77
CA LEU A 103 1.30 4.01 -15.01
C LEU A 103 1.81 4.02 -16.46
N LYS A 104 0.96 4.28 -17.44
CA LYS A 104 1.35 4.38 -18.86
C LYS A 104 2.35 5.51 -19.13
N ARG A 105 2.32 6.58 -18.33
CA ARG A 105 3.28 7.69 -18.38
C ARG A 105 4.57 7.40 -17.59
N GLY A 106 4.76 6.19 -17.07
CA GLY A 106 5.93 5.84 -16.26
C GLY A 106 5.82 6.23 -14.78
N GLY A 107 4.66 6.75 -14.35
CA GLY A 107 4.37 6.95 -12.94
C GLY A 107 4.22 5.62 -12.19
N MET A 108 4.24 5.68 -10.86
CA MET A 108 4.08 4.53 -9.98
C MET A 108 3.11 4.87 -8.85
N ALA A 109 2.60 3.87 -8.13
CA ALA A 109 1.60 4.10 -7.10
C ALA A 109 1.76 3.20 -5.88
N VAL A 110 1.31 3.69 -4.73
CA VAL A 110 0.96 2.85 -3.58
C VAL A 110 -0.54 2.58 -3.65
N ALA A 111 -0.95 1.32 -3.67
CA ALA A 111 -2.35 0.91 -3.68
C ALA A 111 -2.78 0.36 -2.31
N ASN A 112 -3.95 0.78 -1.85
CA ASN A 112 -4.58 0.39 -0.60
C ASN A 112 -5.59 -0.73 -0.87
N VAL A 113 -5.22 -1.97 -0.54
CA VAL A 113 -6.11 -3.12 -0.66
C VAL A 113 -6.93 -3.26 0.61
N THR A 114 -8.21 -3.56 0.44
CA THR A 114 -9.18 -3.65 1.55
C THR A 114 -9.12 -5.00 2.27
N GLY A 115 -8.71 -6.04 1.55
CA GLY A 115 -8.72 -7.42 2.03
C GLY A 115 -10.08 -8.10 1.83
N ASP A 116 -10.40 -9.06 2.70
CA ASP A 116 -11.62 -9.85 2.60
C ASP A 116 -12.87 -8.99 2.86
N ARG A 117 -13.87 -9.16 2.00
CA ARG A 117 -15.18 -8.53 2.10
C ARG A 117 -16.29 -9.59 2.04
N PRO A 118 -16.68 -10.17 3.19
CA PRO A 118 -17.74 -11.16 3.25
C PRO A 118 -19.10 -10.63 2.74
N GLU A 119 -19.33 -9.33 2.82
CA GLU A 119 -20.56 -8.67 2.36
C GLU A 119 -20.79 -8.77 0.85
N ASP A 120 -19.71 -8.86 0.05
CA ASP A 120 -19.78 -9.07 -1.40
C ASP A 120 -19.08 -10.35 -1.87
N SER A 121 -18.74 -11.24 -0.92
CA SER A 121 -18.07 -12.53 -1.16
C SER A 121 -16.69 -12.41 -1.84
N HIS A 122 -16.00 -11.29 -1.66
CA HIS A 122 -14.65 -11.10 -2.17
C HIS A 122 -13.60 -11.63 -1.19
N VAL A 123 -12.70 -12.48 -1.71
CA VAL A 123 -11.47 -12.90 -1.02
C VAL A 123 -10.34 -11.98 -1.47
N GLY A 124 -9.73 -11.30 -0.51
CA GLY A 124 -8.68 -10.32 -0.75
C GLY A 124 -7.46 -10.96 -1.41
N LEU A 125 -6.97 -10.38 -2.50
CA LEU A 125 -5.90 -10.96 -3.30
C LEU A 125 -4.54 -10.82 -2.60
N PHE A 126 -4.23 -9.62 -2.12
CA PHE A 126 -2.93 -9.34 -1.50
C PHE A 126 -2.95 -9.44 0.02
N SER A 127 -4.10 -9.56 0.67
CA SER A 127 -4.21 -9.72 2.12
C SER A 127 -5.64 -10.10 2.50
N HIS A 128 -5.84 -10.66 3.70
CA HIS A 128 -7.17 -10.85 4.28
C HIS A 128 -7.73 -9.58 4.93
N GLY A 129 -6.88 -8.61 5.25
CA GLY A 129 -7.25 -7.30 5.79
C GLY A 129 -6.56 -6.17 5.06
N GLY A 130 -6.74 -4.94 5.56
CA GLY A 130 -6.12 -3.75 4.98
C GLY A 130 -4.62 -3.91 4.76
N HIS A 131 -4.13 -3.55 3.58
CA HIS A 131 -2.72 -3.71 3.21
C HIS A 131 -2.31 -2.73 2.10
N TYR A 132 -1.04 -2.34 2.09
CA TYR A 132 -0.49 -1.50 1.03
C TYR A 132 0.45 -2.31 0.15
N VAL A 133 0.29 -2.17 -1.17
CA VAL A 133 1.18 -2.75 -2.18
C VAL A 133 1.75 -1.67 -3.09
N ALA A 134 2.93 -1.90 -3.66
CA ALA A 134 3.52 -0.98 -4.65
C ALA A 134 3.16 -1.43 -6.07
N VAL A 135 2.57 -0.53 -6.86
CA VAL A 135 2.30 -0.72 -8.28
C VAL A 135 3.38 0.03 -9.05
N VAL A 136 4.31 -0.73 -9.67
CA VAL A 136 5.57 -0.20 -10.22
C VAL A 136 5.61 -0.19 -11.74
N GLY A 137 4.49 -0.46 -12.39
CA GLY A 137 4.36 -0.39 -13.84
C GLY A 137 3.09 -1.03 -14.35
N ILE A 138 2.91 -0.92 -15.67
CA ILE A 138 1.86 -1.58 -16.44
C ILE A 138 2.50 -2.14 -17.71
N GLU A 139 2.06 -3.33 -18.14
CA GLU A 139 2.52 -3.97 -19.37
C GLU A 139 1.96 -3.25 -20.61
N GLU A 140 2.51 -3.55 -21.78
CA GLU A 140 2.12 -2.93 -23.06
C GLU A 140 0.63 -3.13 -23.42
N ASP A 141 -0.03 -4.15 -22.85
CA ASP A 141 -1.46 -4.38 -23.03
C ASP A 141 -2.34 -3.32 -22.36
N GLY A 142 -1.77 -2.50 -21.47
CA GLY A 142 -2.49 -1.47 -20.72
C GLY A 142 -3.47 -2.00 -19.67
N GLU A 143 -3.43 -3.31 -19.38
CA GLU A 143 -4.35 -4.00 -18.47
C GLU A 143 -3.63 -4.84 -17.41
N THR A 144 -2.41 -5.28 -17.66
CA THR A 144 -1.63 -6.06 -16.69
C THR A 144 -0.72 -5.14 -15.89
N VAL A 145 -0.95 -5.03 -14.58
CA VAL A 145 -0.14 -4.22 -13.67
C VAL A 145 0.99 -5.05 -13.05
N ILE A 146 2.11 -4.40 -12.80
CA ILE A 146 3.27 -4.98 -12.11
C ILE A 146 3.24 -4.52 -10.65
N VAL A 147 3.14 -5.48 -9.73
CA VAL A 147 2.97 -5.24 -8.30
C VAL A 147 4.13 -5.84 -7.52
N LEU A 148 4.59 -5.11 -6.51
CA LEU A 148 5.50 -5.58 -5.47
C LEU A 148 4.74 -5.59 -4.14
N ASP A 149 4.50 -6.78 -3.61
CA ASP A 149 3.76 -6.97 -2.37
C ASP A 149 4.72 -7.08 -1.18
N PRO A 150 4.72 -6.13 -0.23
CA PRO A 150 5.64 -6.17 0.89
C PRO A 150 5.36 -7.28 1.90
N SER A 151 4.33 -8.10 1.70
CA SER A 151 3.97 -9.23 2.57
C SER A 151 3.94 -10.57 1.82
N GLN A 152 4.62 -10.67 0.67
CA GLN A 152 4.65 -11.91 -0.10
C GLN A 152 5.27 -13.04 0.75
N LEU A 153 4.56 -14.15 0.85
CA LEU A 153 5.00 -15.40 1.46
C LEU A 153 4.93 -16.51 0.42
N PRO A 154 5.68 -17.61 0.59
CA PRO A 154 5.47 -18.81 -0.21
C PRO A 154 3.99 -19.23 -0.19
N ASP A 155 3.46 -19.64 -1.34
CA ASP A 155 2.11 -20.15 -1.54
C ASP A 155 0.95 -19.16 -1.27
N LYS A 156 1.24 -17.89 -1.01
CA LYS A 156 0.23 -16.85 -0.73
C LYS A 156 -0.89 -16.80 -1.79
N PHE A 157 -0.53 -16.97 -3.06
CA PHE A 157 -1.46 -16.87 -4.18
C PHE A 157 -2.01 -18.24 -4.64
N HIS A 158 -1.66 -19.33 -3.95
CA HIS A 158 -2.20 -20.67 -4.22
C HIS A 158 -3.47 -20.99 -3.40
N GLU A 159 -3.90 -20.05 -2.56
CA GLU A 159 -5.12 -20.18 -1.77
C GLU A 159 -6.38 -20.09 -2.64
N GLU A 160 -7.44 -20.81 -2.25
CA GLU A 160 -8.77 -20.69 -2.85
C GLU A 160 -9.22 -19.22 -2.86
N GLY A 161 -9.69 -18.73 -4.00
CA GLY A 161 -10.07 -17.33 -4.19
C GLY A 161 -8.92 -16.41 -4.64
N ARG A 162 -7.65 -16.81 -4.49
CA ARG A 162 -6.47 -16.11 -5.05
C ARG A 162 -5.88 -16.83 -6.26
N GLU A 163 -5.99 -18.16 -6.29
CA GLU A 163 -5.38 -19.01 -7.31
C GLU A 163 -5.73 -18.56 -8.74
N GLY A 164 -4.70 -18.46 -9.58
CA GLY A 164 -4.82 -18.05 -10.98
C GLY A 164 -5.00 -16.55 -11.23
N LYS A 165 -5.11 -15.71 -10.19
CA LYS A 165 -5.24 -14.24 -10.34
C LYS A 165 -3.90 -13.50 -10.44
N VAL A 166 -2.79 -14.16 -10.08
CA VAL A 166 -1.44 -13.58 -10.08
C VAL A 166 -0.47 -14.50 -10.80
N ILE A 167 0.37 -13.91 -11.66
CA ILE A 167 1.55 -14.58 -12.23
C ILE A 167 2.77 -14.15 -11.41
N GLU A 168 3.43 -15.10 -10.78
CA GLU A 168 4.61 -14.86 -9.94
C GLU A 168 5.91 -15.04 -10.73
N ASN A 169 6.80 -14.03 -10.67
CA ASN A 169 8.19 -14.16 -11.13
C ASN A 169 9.13 -13.61 -10.06
N GLY A 170 9.43 -14.44 -9.05
CA GLY A 170 10.11 -14.01 -7.83
C GLY A 170 9.25 -13.01 -7.06
N CYS A 171 9.78 -11.82 -6.80
CA CYS A 171 9.03 -10.72 -6.16
C CYS A 171 8.20 -9.87 -7.12
N ILE A 172 8.31 -10.13 -8.43
CA ILE A 172 7.57 -9.38 -9.45
C ILE A 172 6.26 -10.10 -9.70
N LEU A 173 5.16 -9.48 -9.24
CA LEU A 173 3.81 -10.01 -9.40
C LEU A 173 3.13 -9.32 -10.58
N ARG A 174 2.35 -10.08 -11.34
CA ARG A 174 1.50 -9.54 -12.40
C ARG A 174 0.05 -9.93 -12.16
N THR A 175 -0.85 -8.97 -12.23
CA THR A 175 -2.30 -9.20 -12.17
C THR A 175 -3.01 -8.19 -13.07
N SER A 176 -4.29 -8.40 -13.37
CA SER A 176 -5.04 -7.41 -14.13
C SER A 176 -5.38 -6.20 -13.28
N LEU A 177 -5.43 -5.01 -13.90
CA LEU A 177 -5.85 -3.77 -13.27
C LEU A 177 -7.27 -3.91 -12.69
N ALA A 178 -8.17 -4.61 -13.39
CA ALA A 178 -9.50 -4.91 -12.88
C ALA A 178 -9.47 -5.73 -11.58
N THR A 179 -8.55 -6.70 -11.47
CA THR A 179 -8.41 -7.49 -10.24
C THR A 179 -7.85 -6.64 -9.10
N LEU A 180 -6.84 -5.82 -9.36
CA LEU A 180 -6.31 -4.86 -8.38
C LEU A 180 -7.40 -3.86 -7.93
N ALA A 181 -8.20 -3.35 -8.87
CA ALA A 181 -9.27 -2.41 -8.59
C ALA A 181 -10.38 -3.01 -7.72
N GLU A 182 -10.76 -4.28 -7.97
CA GLU A 182 -11.67 -4.99 -7.09
C GLU A 182 -11.06 -5.22 -5.70
N ASP A 183 -9.75 -5.45 -5.60
CA ASP A 183 -9.08 -5.63 -4.29
C ASP A 183 -8.97 -4.32 -3.48
N CYS A 184 -8.87 -3.18 -4.17
CA CYS A 184 -8.83 -1.85 -3.58
C CYS A 184 -10.21 -1.21 -3.39
N LYS A 185 -11.30 -1.93 -3.74
CA LYS A 185 -12.65 -1.40 -3.67
C LYS A 185 -12.95 -0.89 -2.27
N TYR A 186 -13.51 0.33 -2.21
CA TYR A 186 -13.90 0.96 -0.97
C TYR A 186 -14.91 0.10 -0.21
N ARG A 187 -14.78 0.11 1.11
CA ARG A 187 -15.63 -0.60 2.05
C ARG A 187 -16.14 0.38 3.08
N ASP A 188 -17.45 0.41 3.27
CA ASP A 188 -18.05 1.25 4.29
C ASP A 188 -17.61 0.82 5.70
N MET A 189 -17.40 1.80 6.57
CA MET A 189 -16.99 1.60 7.96
C MET A 189 -17.87 0.57 8.68
N GLU A 190 -19.17 0.51 8.36
CA GLU A 190 -20.13 -0.42 8.96
C GLU A 190 -19.82 -1.90 8.67
N HIS A 191 -19.16 -2.19 7.55
CA HIS A 191 -18.79 -3.53 7.13
C HIS A 191 -17.47 -4.02 7.74
N TYR A 192 -16.66 -3.13 8.30
CA TYR A 192 -15.48 -3.55 9.04
C TYR A 192 -15.89 -4.24 10.35
N PRO A 193 -15.18 -5.34 10.72
CA PRO A 193 -15.40 -5.99 12.01
C PRO A 193 -15.05 -5.04 13.15
N GLU A 194 -15.70 -5.24 14.30
CA GLU A 194 -15.28 -4.56 15.54
C GLU A 194 -13.82 -4.90 15.85
N GLY A 195 -13.03 -3.90 16.20
CA GLY A 195 -11.60 -4.05 16.44
C GLY A 195 -10.84 -2.74 16.32
N GLU A 196 -9.50 -2.84 16.39
CA GLU A 196 -8.58 -1.69 16.42
C GLU A 196 -8.80 -0.75 15.22
N PHE A 197 -8.97 -1.32 14.01
CA PHE A 197 -9.14 -0.52 12.79
C PHE A 197 -10.43 0.30 12.79
N LYS A 198 -11.57 -0.33 13.08
CA LYS A 198 -12.87 0.36 13.12
C LYS A 198 -12.93 1.40 14.24
N ALA A 199 -12.38 1.08 15.42
CA ALA A 199 -12.31 2.03 16.53
C ALA A 199 -11.44 3.25 16.18
N TRP A 200 -10.32 3.03 15.49
CA TRP A 200 -9.49 4.14 14.98
C TRP A 200 -10.22 4.97 13.93
N MET A 201 -10.93 4.36 12.96
CA MET A 201 -11.73 5.12 11.97
C MET A 201 -12.75 6.04 12.65
N GLN A 202 -13.43 5.55 13.70
CA GLN A 202 -14.37 6.34 14.49
C GLN A 202 -13.69 7.50 15.22
N PHE A 203 -12.54 7.24 15.86
CA PHE A 203 -11.76 8.27 16.54
C PHE A 203 -11.26 9.35 15.59
N ALA A 204 -10.68 8.93 14.45
CA ALA A 204 -10.13 9.80 13.43
C ALA A 204 -11.21 10.49 12.57
N GLN A 205 -12.50 10.13 12.74
CA GLN A 205 -13.62 10.59 11.91
C GLN A 205 -13.36 10.34 10.41
N LYS A 206 -12.77 9.18 10.10
CA LYS A 206 -12.36 8.83 8.74
C LYS A 206 -13.47 8.06 8.05
N GLU A 207 -14.12 8.71 7.09
CA GLU A 207 -15.24 8.13 6.33
C GLU A 207 -14.78 7.40 5.07
N SER A 208 -13.65 7.79 4.48
CA SER A 208 -13.07 7.14 3.31
C SER A 208 -11.54 7.09 3.37
N HIS A 209 -10.98 6.23 2.53
CA HIS A 209 -9.55 6.13 2.28
C HIS A 209 -9.31 6.17 0.78
N ASP A 210 -8.32 6.94 0.36
CA ASP A 210 -7.87 6.91 -1.03
C ASP A 210 -7.34 5.50 -1.38
N ARG A 211 -7.67 5.03 -2.58
CA ARG A 211 -7.26 3.71 -3.05
C ARG A 211 -5.84 3.72 -3.59
N TYR A 212 -5.46 4.83 -4.20
CA TYR A 212 -4.19 4.96 -4.91
C TYR A 212 -3.52 6.29 -4.57
N TYR A 213 -2.24 6.22 -4.21
CA TYR A 213 -1.35 7.36 -4.09
C TYR A 213 -0.39 7.32 -5.27
N LEU A 214 -0.66 8.13 -6.28
CA LEU A 214 0.04 8.18 -7.55
C LEU A 214 1.25 9.13 -7.45
N PHE A 215 2.46 8.61 -7.62
CA PHE A 215 3.70 9.36 -7.61
C PHE A 215 4.26 9.49 -9.03
N GLY A 216 4.58 10.71 -9.45
CA GLY A 216 5.17 11.00 -10.76
C GLY A 216 6.42 11.88 -10.64
N LEU A 217 7.33 11.78 -11.61
CA LEU A 217 8.44 12.73 -11.71
C LEU A 217 7.91 14.09 -12.18
N LYS A 218 8.35 15.17 -11.53
CA LYS A 218 8.01 16.53 -11.99
C LYS A 218 8.67 16.82 -13.34
N GLY A 219 7.91 17.41 -14.26
CA GLY A 219 8.45 17.98 -15.49
C GLY A 219 8.62 17.03 -16.67
N GLU A 220 8.04 15.83 -16.63
CA GLU A 220 7.72 15.11 -17.87
C GLU A 220 6.44 15.70 -18.46
N GLU A 221 6.58 16.86 -19.11
CA GLU A 221 5.55 17.40 -20.00
C GLU A 221 5.26 16.39 -21.11
N ALA A 222 3.96 16.15 -21.36
CA ALA A 222 3.47 15.44 -22.53
C ALA A 222 3.74 16.21 -23.83
#